data_AF-A0A1R4H121-F1
#
_entry.id   AF-A0A1R4H121-F1
#
_cell.length_a   1.000
_cell.length_b   1.000
_cell.length_c   1.000
_cell.angle_alpha   90.00
_cell.angle_beta   90.00
_cell.angle_gamma   90.00
#
_symmetry.space_group_name_H-M   'P 1'
#
loop_
_entity.id
_entity.type
_entity.pdbx_description
1 polymer ?
#
loop_
_entity_poly.entity_id
_entity_poly.type
_entity_poly.pdbx_seq_one_letter_code
_entity_poly.pdbx_strand_id
1 'polypeptide(L)'
;MKIWYGTILVTTVVLTSYLVIVMGKHLPMISQDLAMSQESLKTLQEQLTQQNTLLEALQADVKALSGNKSGVSVPKPSQDDKRKAAIEALRSGFAKLTEAEAKHKQGDLTIAVDSLKASKQALWQAGDVLTSDQDALRALMTPIDVIISQWKKGDKTADSLKISTAVKTILQKLDGHS
;
A
#
# COMPACT_ATOMS: atom_id res chain seq x y z
N MET A 1 -3.77 -47.81 54.30
CA MET A 1 -3.59 -46.53 53.57
C MET A 1 -2.19 -46.44 52.94
N LYS A 2 -1.85 -47.28 51.95
CA LYS A 2 -0.52 -47.24 51.28
C LYS A 2 -0.58 -47.17 49.74
N ILE A 3 -1.76 -47.30 49.15
CA ILE A 3 -1.93 -47.40 47.68
C ILE A 3 -2.17 -46.02 47.04
N TRP A 4 -2.60 -45.02 47.83
CA TRP A 4 -2.91 -43.67 47.32
C TRP A 4 -1.70 -42.75 47.14
N TYR A 5 -0.58 -43.02 47.82
CA TYR A 5 0.62 -42.17 47.72
C TYR A 5 1.41 -42.41 46.42
N GLY A 6 1.36 -43.63 45.85
CA GLY A 6 2.12 -43.97 44.64
C GLY A 6 1.58 -43.29 43.39
N THR A 7 0.26 -43.21 43.24
CA THR A 7 -0.38 -42.60 42.06
C THR A 7 -0.18 -41.09 42.01
N ILE A 8 -0.26 -40.41 43.17
CA ILE A 8 -0.05 -38.95 43.27
C ILE A 8 1.41 -38.58 42.94
N LEU A 9 2.37 -39.39 43.38
CA LEU A 9 3.79 -39.17 43.09
C LEU A 9 4.11 -39.29 41.59
N VAL A 10 3.56 -40.31 40.93
CA VAL A 10 3.77 -40.54 39.49
C VAL A 10 3.15 -39.43 38.66
N THR A 11 1.93 -38.99 38.97
CA THR A 11 1.29 -37.88 38.23
C THR A 11 2.06 -36.57 38.40
N THR A 12 2.64 -36.32 39.58
CA THR A 12 3.41 -35.11 39.86
C THR A 12 4.75 -35.11 39.10
N VAL A 13 5.42 -36.27 38.99
CA VAL A 13 6.66 -36.40 38.22
C VAL A 13 6.40 -36.23 36.72
N VAL A 14 5.29 -36.75 36.20
CA VAL A 14 4.93 -36.58 34.79
C VAL A 14 4.56 -35.13 34.47
N LEU A 15 3.83 -34.44 35.36
CA LEU A 15 3.48 -33.03 35.17
C LEU A 15 4.72 -32.12 35.19
N THR A 16 5.62 -32.32 36.15
CA THR A 16 6.85 -31.53 36.26
C THR A 16 7.80 -31.80 35.09
N SER A 17 7.93 -33.04 34.63
CA SER A 17 8.70 -33.39 33.42
C SER A 17 8.13 -32.73 32.16
N TYR A 18 6.81 -32.72 32.00
CA TYR A 18 6.16 -32.04 30.88
C TYR A 18 6.40 -30.52 30.91
N LEU A 19 6.31 -29.91 32.10
CA LEU A 19 6.54 -28.48 32.27
C LEU A 19 7.98 -28.07 31.91
N VAL A 20 8.98 -28.88 32.26
CA VAL A 20 10.38 -28.64 31.91
C VAL A 20 10.61 -28.75 30.40
N ILE A 21 9.98 -29.69 29.71
CA ILE A 21 10.10 -29.84 28.25
C ILE A 21 9.42 -28.68 27.52
N VAL A 22 8.25 -28.23 27.99
CA VAL A 22 7.53 -27.08 27.45
C VAL A 22 8.36 -25.81 27.66
N MET A 23 8.82 -25.54 28.89
CA MET A 23 9.71 -24.41 29.19
C MET A 23 10.99 -24.43 28.31
N GLY A 24 11.64 -25.58 28.19
CA GLY A 24 12.88 -25.74 27.42
C GLY A 24 12.73 -25.48 25.91
N LYS A 25 11.54 -25.69 25.34
CA LYS A 25 11.27 -25.42 23.91
C LYS A 25 10.79 -23.98 23.65
N HIS A 26 10.07 -23.37 24.58
CA HIS A 26 9.53 -22.02 24.39
C HIS A 26 10.50 -20.90 24.76
N LEU A 27 11.43 -21.12 25.70
CA LEU A 27 12.47 -20.14 26.03
C LEU A 27 13.34 -19.71 24.84
N PRO A 28 13.90 -20.62 24.01
CA PRO A 28 14.71 -20.22 22.86
C PRO A 28 13.89 -19.48 21.80
N MET A 29 12.62 -19.86 21.61
CA MET A 29 11.71 -19.21 20.65
C MET A 29 11.42 -17.76 21.06
N ILE A 30 11.16 -17.51 22.35
CA ILE A 30 10.93 -16.14 22.87
C ILE A 30 12.21 -15.30 22.75
N SER A 31 13.38 -15.89 23.01
CA SER A 31 14.66 -15.17 22.86
C SER A 31 14.97 -14.80 21.41
N GLN A 32 14.58 -15.66 20.46
CA GLN A 32 14.76 -15.41 19.03
C GLN A 32 13.78 -14.34 18.52
N ASP A 33 12.53 -14.36 19.00
CA ASP A 33 11.53 -13.35 18.65
C ASP A 33 11.91 -11.95 19.19
N LEU A 34 12.45 -11.89 20.42
CA LEU A 34 13.02 -10.67 20.99
C LEU A 34 14.22 -10.14 20.19
N ALA A 35 15.12 -11.04 19.74
CA ALA A 35 16.27 -10.66 18.93
C ALA A 35 15.84 -10.09 17.56
N MET A 36 14.90 -10.77 16.88
CA MET A 36 14.35 -10.29 15.60
C MET A 36 13.58 -8.98 15.76
N SER A 37 12.84 -8.80 16.85
CA SER A 37 12.15 -7.54 17.16
C SER A 37 13.14 -6.39 17.39
N GLN A 38 14.22 -6.62 18.15
CA GLN A 38 15.27 -5.61 18.33
C GLN A 38 15.98 -5.24 17.03
N GLU A 39 16.24 -6.22 16.16
CA GLU A 39 16.84 -5.98 14.85
C GLU A 39 15.91 -5.21 13.91
N SER A 40 14.60 -5.51 13.95
CA SER A 40 13.58 -4.73 13.23
C SER A 40 13.49 -3.27 13.70
N LEU A 41 13.64 -3.03 15.02
CA LEU A 41 13.65 -1.68 15.57
C LEU A 41 14.92 -0.91 15.20
N LYS A 42 16.08 -1.57 15.17
CA LYS A 42 17.33 -0.95 14.72
C LYS A 42 17.28 -0.58 13.24
N THR A 43 16.79 -1.49 12.39
CA THR A 43 16.66 -1.23 10.95
C THR A 43 15.65 -0.11 10.66
N LEU A 44 14.54 -0.04 11.40
CA LEU A 44 13.60 1.08 11.32
C LEU A 44 14.22 2.40 11.81
N GLN A 45 15.02 2.36 12.87
CA GLN A 45 15.71 3.54 13.38
C GLN A 45 16.78 4.03 12.38
N GLU A 46 17.50 3.13 11.72
CA GLU A 46 18.45 3.46 10.65
C GLU A 46 17.75 4.01 9.39
N GLN A 47 16.56 3.48 9.05
CA GLN A 47 15.77 4.03 7.94
C GLN A 47 15.26 5.44 8.26
N LEU A 48 14.86 5.71 9.52
CA LEU A 48 14.44 7.05 9.95
C LEU A 48 15.60 8.03 9.97
N THR A 49 16.80 7.62 10.41
CA THR A 49 17.98 8.51 10.35
C THR A 49 18.40 8.78 8.91
N GLN A 50 18.34 7.78 8.02
CA GLN A 50 18.59 7.98 6.58
C GLN A 50 17.57 8.90 5.92
N GLN A 51 16.28 8.81 6.28
CA GLN A 51 15.27 9.73 5.77
C GLN A 51 15.44 11.15 6.32
N ASN A 52 15.83 11.30 7.59
CA ASN A 52 16.11 12.61 8.17
C ASN A 52 17.34 13.27 7.53
N THR A 53 18.41 12.54 7.25
CA THR A 53 19.58 13.10 6.56
C THR A 53 19.25 13.49 5.12
N LEU A 54 18.39 12.72 4.44
CA LEU A 54 17.90 13.06 3.09
C LEU A 54 17.01 14.33 3.13
N LEU A 55 16.14 14.45 4.14
CA LEU A 55 15.33 15.66 4.35
C LEU A 55 16.18 16.89 4.68
N GLU A 56 17.19 16.75 5.52
CA GLU A 56 18.13 17.84 5.83
C GLU A 56 18.94 18.25 4.61
N ALA A 57 19.39 17.30 3.78
CA ALA A 57 20.07 17.57 2.51
C ALA A 57 19.13 18.28 1.52
N LEU A 58 17.88 17.83 1.38
CA LEU A 58 16.88 18.49 0.54
C LEU A 58 16.56 19.91 1.05
N GLN A 59 16.50 20.09 2.37
CA GLN A 59 16.22 21.38 2.98
C GLN A 59 17.41 22.35 2.82
N ALA A 60 18.65 21.84 2.86
CA ALA A 60 19.85 22.59 2.54
C ALA A 60 19.88 22.99 1.06
N ASP A 61 19.53 22.09 0.14
CA ASP A 61 19.43 22.38 -1.29
C ASP A 61 18.33 23.41 -1.59
N VAL A 62 17.15 23.28 -0.97
CA VAL A 62 16.06 24.27 -1.09
C VAL A 62 16.48 25.63 -0.53
N LYS A 63 17.25 25.67 0.56
CA LYS A 63 17.74 26.92 1.15
C LYS A 63 18.87 27.55 0.33
N ALA A 64 19.73 26.76 -0.30
CA ALA A 64 20.74 27.23 -1.25
C ALA A 64 20.08 27.81 -2.51
N LEU A 65 19.04 27.14 -3.04
CA LEU A 65 18.23 27.64 -4.14
C LEU A 65 17.45 28.91 -3.78
N SER A 66 16.96 29.02 -2.54
CA SER A 66 16.24 30.22 -2.06
C SER A 66 17.18 31.37 -1.67
N GLY A 67 18.45 31.11 -1.37
CA GLY A 67 19.48 32.13 -1.12
C GLY A 67 19.99 32.80 -2.40
N ASN A 68 19.88 32.11 -3.54
CA ASN A 68 20.28 32.64 -4.85
C ASN A 68 19.15 33.43 -5.55
N LYS A 69 18.27 34.08 -4.77
CA LYS A 69 17.14 34.92 -5.23
C LYS A 69 17.58 36.28 -5.81
N SER A 70 18.61 36.26 -6.64
CA SER A 70 18.80 37.24 -7.70
C SER A 70 18.55 36.52 -9.03
N GLY A 71 17.26 36.36 -9.39
CA GLY A 71 16.88 36.06 -10.77
C GLY A 71 16.54 34.60 -11.16
N VAL A 72 16.18 33.70 -10.23
CA VAL A 72 15.68 32.37 -10.64
C VAL A 72 14.17 32.44 -10.91
N SER A 73 13.82 32.66 -12.17
CA SER A 73 12.54 32.23 -12.71
C SER A 73 12.40 30.72 -12.50
N VAL A 74 11.54 30.28 -11.58
CA VAL A 74 11.15 28.87 -11.45
C VAL A 74 10.73 28.40 -12.85
N PRO A 75 11.43 27.43 -13.48
CA PRO A 75 11.01 26.94 -14.77
C PRO A 75 9.59 26.40 -14.58
N LYS A 76 8.61 27.01 -15.24
CA LYS A 76 7.27 26.41 -15.30
C LYS A 76 7.46 25.00 -15.84
N PRO A 77 6.90 23.96 -15.18
CA PRO A 77 7.04 22.59 -15.65
C PRO A 77 6.61 22.55 -17.10
N SER A 78 7.49 21.98 -17.94
CA SER A 78 7.23 21.87 -19.36
C SER A 78 5.97 21.06 -19.59
N GLN A 79 5.37 21.19 -20.77
CA GLN A 79 4.20 20.40 -21.13
C GLN A 79 4.51 18.89 -21.06
N ASP A 80 5.75 18.51 -21.34
CA ASP A 80 6.22 17.13 -21.26
C ASP A 80 6.33 16.62 -19.81
N ASP A 81 6.80 17.45 -18.88
CA ASP A 81 6.83 17.10 -17.46
C ASP A 81 5.43 16.88 -16.89
N LYS A 82 4.49 17.75 -17.27
CA LYS A 82 3.08 17.59 -16.91
C LYS A 82 2.49 16.31 -17.50
N ARG A 83 2.80 16.01 -18.76
CA ARG A 83 2.35 14.79 -19.43
C ARG A 83 2.91 13.54 -18.75
N LYS A 84 4.20 13.51 -18.41
CA LYS A 84 4.81 12.40 -17.65
C LYS A 84 4.16 12.20 -16.28
N ALA A 85 3.95 13.29 -15.54
CA ALA A 85 3.26 13.24 -14.24
C ALA A 85 1.82 12.73 -14.37
N ALA A 86 1.11 13.10 -15.44
CA ALA A 86 -0.25 12.61 -15.71
C ALA A 86 -0.28 11.11 -16.07
N ILE A 87 0.68 10.63 -16.85
CA ILE A 87 0.83 9.19 -17.15
C ILE A 87 1.11 8.42 -15.86
N GLU A 88 1.98 8.93 -14.99
CA GLU A 88 2.28 8.29 -13.72
C GLU A 88 1.08 8.29 -12.75
N ALA A 89 0.32 9.39 -12.71
CA ALA A 89 -0.94 9.44 -11.99
C ALA A 89 -1.95 8.41 -12.54
N LEU A 90 -2.01 8.23 -13.85
CA LEU A 90 -2.86 7.21 -14.48
C LEU A 90 -2.43 5.79 -14.11
N ARG A 91 -1.11 5.50 -14.09
CA ARG A 91 -0.57 4.21 -13.63
C ARG A 91 -0.89 3.95 -12.16
N SER A 92 -0.73 4.97 -11.30
CA SER A 92 -1.11 4.89 -9.89
C SER A 92 -2.60 4.62 -9.71
N GLY A 93 -3.45 5.30 -10.49
CA GLY A 93 -4.89 5.04 -10.53
C GLY A 93 -5.23 3.62 -10.96
N PHE A 94 -4.53 3.08 -11.97
CA PHE A 94 -4.69 1.70 -12.40
C PHE A 94 -4.26 0.68 -11.35
N ALA A 95 -3.17 0.94 -10.63
CA ALA A 95 -2.74 0.10 -9.51
C ALA A 95 -3.81 0.07 -8.41
N LYS A 96 -4.40 1.22 -8.07
CA LYS A 96 -5.52 1.32 -7.11
C LYS A 96 -6.79 0.62 -7.58
N LEU A 97 -7.06 0.64 -8.87
CA LEU A 97 -8.17 -0.11 -9.46
C LEU A 97 -7.96 -1.63 -9.32
N THR A 98 -6.74 -2.11 -9.55
CA THR A 98 -6.37 -3.52 -9.39
C THR A 98 -6.41 -3.94 -7.91
N GLU A 99 -5.95 -3.07 -7.01
CA GLU A 99 -6.05 -3.26 -5.56
C GLU A 99 -7.52 -3.37 -5.14
N ALA A 100 -8.38 -2.49 -5.66
CA ALA A 100 -9.81 -2.51 -5.39
C ALA A 100 -10.45 -3.85 -5.81
N GLU A 101 -10.10 -4.36 -6.99
CA GLU A 101 -10.56 -5.68 -7.47
C GLU A 101 -10.06 -6.83 -6.61
N ALA A 102 -8.79 -6.80 -6.21
CA ALA A 102 -8.22 -7.82 -5.33
C ALA A 102 -8.96 -7.85 -3.98
N LYS A 103 -9.25 -6.68 -3.41
CA LYS A 103 -9.99 -6.54 -2.15
C LYS A 103 -11.45 -6.96 -2.28
N HIS A 104 -12.10 -6.60 -3.39
CA HIS A 104 -13.45 -7.07 -3.70
C HIS A 104 -13.51 -8.61 -3.76
N LYS A 105 -12.56 -9.26 -4.44
CA LYS A 105 -12.44 -10.73 -4.49
C LYS A 105 -12.15 -11.37 -3.13
N GLN A 106 -11.43 -10.66 -2.25
CA GLN A 106 -11.20 -11.07 -0.86
C GLN A 106 -12.44 -10.84 0.03
N GLY A 107 -13.49 -10.20 -0.49
CA GLY A 107 -14.71 -9.86 0.26
C GLY A 107 -14.60 -8.60 1.12
N ASP A 108 -13.48 -7.87 1.04
CA ASP A 108 -13.25 -6.62 1.76
C ASP A 108 -13.76 -5.42 0.96
N LEU A 109 -15.07 -5.22 1.01
CA LEU A 109 -15.77 -4.19 0.24
C LEU A 109 -15.45 -2.77 0.70
N THR A 110 -15.05 -2.58 1.96
CA THR A 110 -14.68 -1.26 2.49
C THR A 110 -13.39 -0.78 1.85
N ILE A 111 -12.33 -1.60 1.89
CA ILE A 111 -11.05 -1.25 1.26
C ILE A 111 -11.21 -1.20 -0.25
N ALA A 112 -12.02 -2.09 -0.85
CA ALA A 112 -12.28 -2.07 -2.28
C ALA A 112 -12.89 -0.73 -2.73
N VAL A 113 -13.91 -0.23 -2.01
CA VAL A 113 -14.57 1.04 -2.30
C VAL A 113 -13.58 2.22 -2.17
N ASP A 114 -12.74 2.24 -1.14
CA ASP A 114 -11.82 3.36 -0.93
C ASP A 114 -10.70 3.37 -1.98
N SER A 115 -10.17 2.21 -2.34
CA SER A 115 -9.23 2.08 -3.47
C SER A 115 -9.85 2.48 -4.80
N LEU A 116 -11.14 2.17 -5.02
CA LEU A 116 -11.86 2.56 -6.24
C LEU A 116 -12.16 4.07 -6.30
N LYS A 117 -12.38 4.74 -5.16
CA LYS A 117 -12.45 6.22 -5.12
C LYS A 117 -11.10 6.85 -5.42
N ALA A 118 -10.03 6.30 -4.86
CA ALA A 118 -8.67 6.81 -5.09
C ALA A 118 -8.29 6.70 -6.57
N SER A 119 -8.63 5.59 -7.23
CA SER A 119 -8.40 5.44 -8.67
C SER A 119 -9.20 6.47 -9.48
N LYS A 120 -10.48 6.72 -9.14
CA LYS A 120 -11.31 7.74 -9.78
C LYS A 120 -10.63 9.11 -9.80
N GLN A 121 -10.13 9.55 -8.65
CA GLN A 121 -9.47 10.85 -8.53
C GLN A 121 -8.20 10.92 -9.40
N ALA A 122 -7.39 9.88 -9.40
CA ALA A 122 -6.18 9.81 -10.21
C ALA A 122 -6.48 9.83 -11.72
N LEU A 123 -7.52 9.11 -12.16
CA LEU A 123 -7.99 9.11 -13.55
C LEU A 123 -8.48 10.50 -13.98
N TRP A 124 -9.22 11.20 -13.11
CA TRP A 124 -9.70 12.56 -13.39
C TRP A 124 -8.53 13.53 -13.59
N GLN A 125 -7.57 13.53 -12.66
CA GLN A 125 -6.39 14.40 -12.73
C GLN A 125 -5.54 14.12 -13.96
N ALA A 126 -5.38 12.84 -14.33
CA ALA A 126 -4.68 12.46 -15.56
C ALA A 126 -5.42 13.00 -16.81
N GLY A 127 -6.75 12.92 -16.83
CA GLY A 127 -7.57 13.42 -17.94
C GLY A 127 -7.54 14.93 -18.15
N ASP A 128 -7.23 15.72 -17.11
CA ASP A 128 -7.08 17.18 -17.25
C ASP A 128 -5.81 17.57 -18.03
N VAL A 129 -4.82 16.67 -18.12
CA VAL A 129 -3.57 16.88 -18.86
C VAL A 129 -3.56 16.09 -20.17
N LEU A 130 -4.09 14.87 -20.17
CA LEU A 130 -4.15 13.97 -21.33
C LEU A 130 -5.38 14.27 -22.20
N THR A 131 -5.38 15.42 -22.86
CA THR A 131 -6.54 15.91 -23.65
C THR A 131 -7.00 14.94 -24.73
N SER A 132 -6.09 14.14 -25.31
CA SER A 132 -6.41 13.11 -26.32
C SER A 132 -7.27 11.95 -25.80
N ASP A 133 -7.26 11.72 -24.49
CA ASP A 133 -7.93 10.60 -23.84
C ASP A 133 -8.83 11.08 -22.69
N GLN A 134 -9.03 12.40 -22.56
CA GLN A 134 -9.81 13.04 -21.51
C GLN A 134 -11.25 12.53 -21.48
N ASP A 135 -11.91 12.48 -22.64
CA ASP A 135 -13.29 12.00 -22.73
C ASP A 135 -13.42 10.54 -22.34
N ALA A 136 -12.45 9.71 -22.75
CA ALA A 136 -12.40 8.30 -22.39
C ALA A 136 -12.21 8.13 -20.88
N LEU A 137 -11.31 8.89 -20.26
CA LEU A 137 -11.07 8.87 -18.81
C LEU A 137 -12.28 9.38 -18.02
N ARG A 138 -12.94 10.45 -18.49
CA ARG A 138 -14.14 11.02 -17.85
C ARG A 138 -15.37 10.12 -18.00
N ALA A 139 -15.51 9.42 -19.12
CA ALA A 139 -16.58 8.44 -19.32
C ALA A 139 -16.55 7.29 -18.29
N LEU A 140 -15.39 7.02 -17.68
CA LEU A 140 -15.24 6.00 -16.63
C LEU A 140 -15.75 6.46 -15.26
N MET A 141 -15.97 7.76 -15.04
CA MET A 141 -16.38 8.29 -13.73
C MET A 141 -17.74 7.73 -13.29
N THR A 142 -18.72 7.72 -14.20
CA THR A 142 -20.08 7.22 -13.91
C THR A 142 -20.08 5.71 -13.63
N PRO A 143 -19.46 4.84 -14.45
CA PRO A 143 -19.28 3.43 -14.12
C PRO A 143 -18.59 3.20 -12.76
N ILE A 144 -17.54 3.97 -12.44
CA ILE A 144 -16.87 3.88 -11.15
C ILE A 144 -17.84 4.21 -10.00
N ASP A 145 -18.63 5.28 -10.12
CA ASP A 145 -19.61 5.67 -9.09
C ASP A 145 -20.70 4.60 -8.87
N VAL A 146 -21.16 3.98 -9.96
CA VAL A 146 -22.13 2.88 -9.90
C VAL A 146 -21.57 1.71 -9.10
N ILE A 147 -20.34 1.28 -9.39
CA ILE A 147 -19.69 0.17 -8.70
C ILE A 147 -19.42 0.51 -7.23
N ILE A 148 -18.94 1.73 -6.94
CA ILE A 148 -18.77 2.20 -5.56
C ILE A 148 -20.09 2.10 -4.79
N SER A 149 -21.21 2.51 -5.40
CA SER A 149 -22.54 2.43 -4.80
C SER A 149 -22.99 0.98 -4.57
N GLN A 150 -22.72 0.09 -5.52
CA GLN A 150 -23.03 -1.34 -5.42
C GLN A 150 -22.23 -2.01 -4.30
N TRP A 151 -20.91 -1.83 -4.27
CA TRP A 151 -20.05 -2.41 -3.24
C TRP A 151 -20.37 -1.88 -1.84
N LYS A 152 -20.72 -0.59 -1.71
CA LYS A 152 -21.22 -0.02 -0.44
C LYS A 152 -22.52 -0.69 0.05
N LYS A 153 -23.36 -1.17 -0.87
CA LYS A 153 -24.58 -1.92 -0.55
C LYS A 153 -24.33 -3.40 -0.26
N GLY A 154 -23.08 -3.86 -0.33
CA GLY A 154 -22.72 -5.26 -0.13
C GLY A 154 -22.84 -6.14 -1.38
N ASP A 155 -23.10 -5.54 -2.55
CA ASP A 155 -23.21 -6.28 -3.80
C ASP A 155 -21.82 -6.75 -4.26
N LYS A 156 -21.60 -8.07 -4.20
CA LYS A 156 -20.35 -8.73 -4.62
C LYS A 156 -20.34 -9.15 -6.09
N THR A 157 -21.43 -8.90 -6.82
CA THR A 157 -21.58 -9.30 -8.23
C THR A 157 -21.17 -8.19 -9.19
N ALA A 158 -21.10 -6.95 -8.71
CA ALA A 158 -20.61 -5.81 -9.45
C ALA A 158 -19.11 -5.94 -9.75
N ASP A 159 -18.76 -5.86 -11.03
CA ASP A 159 -17.40 -6.07 -11.54
C ASP A 159 -16.84 -4.79 -12.21
N SER A 160 -15.62 -4.41 -11.84
CA SER A 160 -14.89 -3.28 -12.41
C SER A 160 -14.02 -3.64 -13.60
N LEU A 161 -14.03 -4.89 -14.06
CA LEU A 161 -13.18 -5.38 -15.15
C LEU A 161 -13.28 -4.56 -16.45
N LYS A 162 -14.46 -4.02 -16.76
CA LYS A 162 -14.64 -3.11 -17.91
C LYS A 162 -13.87 -1.81 -17.75
N ILE A 163 -13.80 -1.26 -16.53
CA ILE A 163 -13.04 -0.04 -16.21
C ILE A 163 -11.55 -0.36 -16.29
N SER A 164 -11.12 -1.48 -15.71
CA SER A 164 -9.72 -1.93 -15.74
C SER A 164 -9.20 -2.14 -17.16
N THR A 165 -10.03 -2.74 -18.01
CA THR A 165 -9.70 -2.95 -19.41
C THR A 165 -9.54 -1.61 -20.16
N ALA A 166 -10.48 -0.67 -19.95
CA ALA A 166 -10.43 0.63 -20.60
C ALA A 166 -9.18 1.45 -20.20
N VAL A 167 -8.86 1.50 -18.89
CA VAL A 167 -7.66 2.19 -18.39
C VAL A 167 -6.39 1.54 -18.93
N LYS A 168 -6.33 0.20 -18.96
CA LYS A 168 -5.20 -0.54 -19.52
C LYS A 168 -4.99 -0.22 -21.00
N THR A 169 -6.06 -0.15 -21.80
CA THR A 169 -5.97 0.21 -23.22
C THR A 169 -5.41 1.62 -23.41
N ILE A 170 -5.84 2.58 -22.58
CA ILE A 170 -5.32 3.97 -22.61
C ILE A 170 -3.82 3.98 -22.25
N LEU A 171 -3.42 3.28 -21.19
CA LEU A 171 -2.01 3.15 -20.81
C LEU A 171 -1.16 2.53 -21.92
N GLN A 172 -1.62 1.44 -22.54
CA GLN A 172 -0.91 0.80 -23.67
C GLN A 172 -0.74 1.73 -24.87
N LYS A 173 -1.76 2.53 -25.19
CA LYS A 173 -1.67 3.55 -26.23
C LYS A 173 -0.63 4.61 -25.88
N LEU A 174 -0.58 5.06 -24.62
CA LEU A 174 0.38 6.07 -24.16
C LEU A 174 1.83 5.55 -24.13
N ASP A 175 2.03 4.28 -23.78
CA ASP A 175 3.35 3.62 -23.76
C ASP A 175 3.84 3.30 -25.19
N GLY A 176 2.94 2.95 -26.12
CA GLY A 176 3.27 2.67 -27.53
C GLY A 176 3.52 3.91 -28.40
N HIS A 177 3.33 5.12 -27.85
CA HIS A 177 3.60 6.40 -28.50
C HIS A 177 4.85 7.12 -27.96
N SER A 178 5.75 6.41 -27.26
CA SER A 178 7.08 6.92 -26.84
C SER A 178 8.18 6.53 -27.81
#